data_AF-A0A2H0BE67-F1
#
_entry.id   AF-A0A2H0BE67-F1
#
_cell.length_a   1.000
_cell.length_b   1.000
_cell.length_c   1.000
_cell.angle_alpha   90.00
_cell.angle_beta   90.00
_cell.angle_gamma   90.00
#
_symmetry.space_group_name_H-M   'P 1'
#
loop_
_entity.id
_entity.type
_entity.pdbx_description
1 polymer ?
#
loop_
_entity_poly.entity_id
_entity_poly.type
_entity_poly.pdbx_seq_one_letter_code
_entity_poly.pdbx_strand_id
1 'polypeptide(L)'
;MNPPNNFRELVNIVKDVIDTALPVVTGLALLVFVWGLAKFIFRIGGDEKAVNDGKNLMLWGLVALFIMVSLISILAFFHNDIGFSRTFGLPLLPPFR
;
A
#
# COMPACT_ATOMS: atom_id res chain seq x y z
N MET A 1 -19.63 -16.06 15.63
CA MET A 1 -19.82 -14.78 14.91
C MET A 1 -21.16 -14.22 15.36
N ASN A 2 -21.16 -13.18 16.20
CA ASN A 2 -22.40 -12.55 16.61
C ASN A 2 -22.97 -11.77 15.43
N PRO A 3 -24.28 -11.86 15.14
CA PRO A 3 -24.91 -11.02 14.13
C PRO A 3 -24.76 -9.54 14.55
N PRO A 4 -24.43 -8.65 13.61
CA PRO A 4 -24.17 -7.25 13.92
C PRO A 4 -25.48 -6.58 14.36
N ASN A 5 -25.51 -6.08 15.60
CA ASN A 5 -26.72 -5.51 16.20
C ASN A 5 -26.84 -4.00 15.97
N ASN A 6 -25.78 -3.34 15.47
CA ASN A 6 -25.72 -1.89 15.29
C ASN A 6 -24.86 -1.49 14.08
N PHE A 7 -25.12 -0.31 13.50
CA PHE A 7 -24.37 0.27 12.37
C PHE A 7 -22.85 0.31 12.61
N ARG A 8 -22.43 0.48 13.86
CA ARG A 8 -21.03 0.48 14.27
C ARG A 8 -20.30 -0.85 14.00
N GLU A 9 -20.99 -1.98 14.12
CA GLU A 9 -20.40 -3.29 13.86
C GLU A 9 -20.24 -3.55 12.36
N LEU A 10 -21.19 -3.08 11.55
CA LEU A 10 -21.07 -3.14 10.08
C LEU A 10 -19.87 -2.32 9.58
N VAL A 11 -19.69 -1.11 10.10
CA VAL A 11 -18.55 -0.26 9.75
C VAL A 11 -17.23 -0.90 10.19
N ASN A 12 -17.19 -1.53 11.37
CA ASN A 12 -15.99 -2.22 11.83
C ASN A 12 -15.64 -3.43 10.96
N ILE A 13 -16.61 -4.21 10.49
CA ILE A 13 -16.37 -5.33 9.56
C ILE A 13 -15.77 -4.83 8.26
N VAL A 14 -16.33 -3.75 7.68
CA VAL A 14 -15.79 -3.15 6.45
C VAL A 14 -14.38 -2.62 6.66
N LYS A 15 -14.12 -1.98 7.82
CA LYS A 15 -12.78 -1.50 8.16
C LYS A 15 -11.76 -2.65 8.23
N ASP A 16 -12.11 -3.75 8.88
CA ASP A 16 -11.23 -4.91 9.07
C ASP A 16 -10.84 -5.56 7.72
N VAL A 17 -11.79 -5.60 6.78
CA VAL A 17 -11.56 -6.05 5.40
C VAL A 17 -10.60 -5.12 4.66
N ILE A 18 -10.77 -3.80 4.79
CA ILE A 18 -9.92 -2.81 4.12
C ILE A 18 -8.50 -2.81 4.72
N ASP A 19 -8.38 -2.87 6.05
CA ASP A 19 -7.08 -2.90 6.75
C ASP A 19 -6.26 -4.14 6.36
N THR A 20 -6.93 -5.27 6.09
CA THR A 20 -6.26 -6.49 5.59
C THR A 20 -5.94 -6.42 4.10
N ALA A 21 -6.80 -5.78 3.29
CA ALA A 21 -6.59 -5.68 1.85
C ALA A 21 -5.46 -4.70 1.47
N LEU A 22 -5.29 -3.62 2.23
CA LEU A 22 -4.27 -2.59 2.03
C LEU A 22 -2.84 -3.15 1.87
N PRO A 23 -2.29 -3.95 2.80
CA PRO A 23 -0.95 -4.51 2.67
C PRO A 23 -0.83 -5.47 1.48
N VAL A 24 -1.88 -6.22 1.17
CA VAL A 24 -1.90 -7.17 0.03
C VAL A 24 -1.83 -6.43 -1.31
N VAL A 25 -2.65 -5.39 -1.49
CA VAL A 25 -2.65 -4.55 -2.70
C VAL A 25 -1.32 -3.81 -2.85
N THR A 26 -0.77 -3.31 -1.75
CA THR A 26 0.55 -2.63 -1.77
C THR A 26 1.66 -3.60 -2.18
N GLY A 27 1.67 -4.83 -1.65
CA GLY A 27 2.62 -5.86 -2.05
C GLY A 27 2.52 -6.22 -3.54
N LEU A 28 1.29 -6.39 -4.06
CA LEU A 28 1.05 -6.65 -5.48
C LEU A 28 1.49 -5.48 -6.37
N ALA A 29 1.24 -4.24 -5.96
CA ALA A 29 1.68 -3.05 -6.69
C ALA A 29 3.21 -2.97 -6.79
N LEU A 30 3.94 -3.26 -5.70
CA LEU A 30 5.41 -3.33 -5.71
C LEU A 30 5.93 -4.42 -6.63
N LEU A 31 5.31 -5.61 -6.64
CA LEU A 31 5.65 -6.70 -7.55
C LEU A 31 5.50 -6.30 -9.03
N VAL A 32 4.38 -5.66 -9.38
CA VAL A 32 4.13 -5.17 -10.74
C VAL A 32 5.12 -4.07 -11.13
N PHE A 33 5.46 -3.19 -10.19
CA PHE A 33 6.46 -2.13 -10.39
C PHE A 33 7.85 -2.71 -10.70
N VAL A 34 8.32 -3.66 -9.90
CA VAL A 34 9.63 -4.33 -10.10
C VAL A 34 9.64 -5.09 -11.43
N TRP A 35 8.55 -5.77 -11.79
CA TRP A 35 8.41 -6.43 -13.09
C TRP A 35 8.47 -5.43 -14.25
N GLY A 36 7.77 -4.30 -14.12
CA GLY A 36 7.79 -3.22 -15.11
C GLY A 36 9.19 -2.66 -15.36
N LEU A 37 9.96 -2.44 -14.28
CA LEU A 37 11.36 -2.01 -14.35
C LEU A 37 12.25 -3.06 -15.03
N ALA A 38 12.11 -4.34 -14.68
CA ALA A 38 12.88 -5.41 -15.30
C ALA A 38 12.64 -5.47 -16.82
N LYS A 39 11.36 -5.47 -17.24
CA LYS A 39 10.98 -5.48 -18.66
C LYS A 39 11.53 -4.26 -19.41
N PHE A 40 11.63 -3.11 -18.75
CA PHE A 40 12.23 -1.92 -19.32
C PHE A 40 13.73 -2.10 -19.56
N ILE A 41 14.48 -2.50 -18.54
CA ILE A 41 15.95 -2.71 -18.61
C ILE A 41 16.31 -3.68 -19.75
N PHE A 42 15.56 -4.77 -19.91
CA PHE A 42 15.79 -5.74 -20.98
C PHE A 42 15.52 -5.21 -22.40
N ARG A 43 14.74 -4.13 -22.58
CA ARG A 43 14.40 -3.56 -23.90
C ARG A 43 15.27 -2.37 -24.31
N ILE A 44 16.12 -1.85 -23.42
CA ILE A 44 16.99 -0.68 -23.69
C ILE A 44 18.12 -1.00 -24.69
N GLY A 45 18.49 -2.28 -24.88
CA GLY A 45 19.71 -2.67 -25.60
C GLY A 45 19.65 -2.74 -27.13
N GLY A 46 18.56 -2.38 -27.81
CA GLY A 46 18.40 -2.75 -29.23
C GLY A 46 17.89 -1.71 -30.23
N ASP A 47 17.23 -0.61 -29.80
CA ASP A 47 16.55 0.29 -30.76
C ASP A 47 16.36 1.70 -30.17
N GLU A 48 16.75 2.77 -30.89
CA GLU A 48 16.60 4.16 -30.44
C GLU A 48 15.13 4.54 -30.18
N LYS A 49 14.18 3.93 -30.90
CA LYS A 49 12.74 4.08 -30.62
C LYS A 49 12.35 3.47 -29.28
N ALA A 50 12.92 2.31 -28.95
CA ALA A 50 12.67 1.63 -27.68
C ALA A 50 13.26 2.39 -26.48
N VAL A 51 14.35 3.16 -26.68
CA VAL A 51 14.90 4.05 -25.66
C VAL A 51 13.93 5.18 -25.33
N ASN A 52 13.31 5.80 -26.34
CA ASN A 52 12.40 6.92 -26.11
C ASN A 52 11.08 6.49 -25.45
N ASP A 53 10.49 5.38 -25.93
CA ASP A 53 9.32 4.76 -25.29
C ASP A 53 9.65 4.28 -23.88
N GLY A 54 10.86 3.78 -23.71
CA GLY A 54 11.44 3.39 -22.44
C GLY A 54 11.53 4.51 -21.42
N LYS A 55 12.02 5.68 -21.83
CA LYS A 55 12.10 6.88 -20.98
C LYS A 55 10.70 7.34 -20.54
N ASN A 56 9.71 7.27 -21.43
CA ASN A 56 8.32 7.53 -21.05
C ASN A 56 7.82 6.53 -20.02
N LEU A 57 8.09 5.24 -20.21
CA LEU A 57 7.70 4.20 -19.26
C LEU A 57 8.40 4.36 -17.90
N MET A 58 9.65 4.82 -17.87
CA MET A 58 10.35 5.17 -16.63
C MET A 58 9.69 6.35 -15.90
N LEU A 59 9.29 7.40 -16.63
CA LEU A 59 8.55 8.53 -16.08
C LEU A 59 7.19 8.10 -15.52
N TRP A 60 6.44 7.30 -16.25
CA TRP A 60 5.16 6.75 -15.79
C TRP A 60 5.32 5.83 -14.58
N GLY A 61 6.38 5.01 -14.54
CA GLY A 61 6.72 4.19 -13.38
C GLY A 61 7.09 5.02 -12.16
N LEU A 62 7.90 6.06 -12.32
CA LEU A 62 8.30 6.97 -11.24
C LEU A 62 7.08 7.75 -10.70
N VAL A 63 6.19 8.21 -11.56
CA VAL A 63 4.95 8.89 -11.17
C VAL A 63 4.04 7.94 -10.40
N ALA A 64 3.87 6.70 -10.88
CA ALA A 64 3.07 5.69 -10.16
C ALA A 64 3.66 5.34 -8.78
N LEU A 65 5.00 5.20 -8.69
CA LEU A 65 5.70 4.98 -7.43
C LEU A 65 5.50 6.17 -6.48
N PHE A 66 5.67 7.39 -6.98
CA PHE A 66 5.53 8.61 -6.20
C PHE A 66 4.12 8.73 -5.61
N ILE A 67 3.07 8.49 -6.40
CA ILE A 67 1.68 8.55 -5.93
C ILE A 67 1.40 7.49 -4.86
N MET A 68 1.83 6.24 -5.09
CA MET A 68 1.65 5.15 -4.12
C MET A 68 2.32 5.44 -2.78
N VAL A 69 3.60 5.84 -2.81
CA VAL A 69 4.36 6.17 -1.58
C VAL A 69 3.78 7.39 -0.88
N SER A 70 3.40 8.42 -1.63
CA SER A 70 2.83 9.65 -1.07
C SER A 70 1.53 9.37 -0.32
N LEU A 71 0.62 8.56 -0.89
CA LEU A 71 -0.64 8.19 -0.25
C LEU A 71 -0.42 7.38 1.04
N ILE A 72 0.39 6.32 1.02
CA ILE A 72 0.61 5.51 2.24
C ILE A 72 1.35 6.29 3.32
N SER A 73 2.30 7.14 2.94
CA SER A 73 3.10 7.91 3.90
C SER A 73 2.27 9.01 4.54
N ILE A 74 1.39 9.66 3.77
CA ILE A 74 0.42 10.64 4.30
C ILE A 74 -0.61 9.93 5.19
N LEU A 75 -1.18 8.81 4.78
CA LEU A 75 -2.15 8.07 5.60
C LEU A 75 -1.53 7.57 6.91
N ALA A 76 -0.27 7.11 6.86
CA ALA A 76 0.49 6.69 8.04
C ALA A 76 0.86 7.87 8.95
N PHE A 77 1.26 9.01 8.36
CA PHE A 77 1.54 10.24 9.11
C PHE A 77 0.29 10.74 9.83
N PHE A 78 -0.85 10.82 9.14
CA PHE A 78 -2.12 11.19 9.75
C PHE A 78 -2.57 10.20 10.85
N HIS A 79 -2.34 8.89 10.68
CA HIS A 79 -2.66 7.91 11.73
C HIS A 79 -1.76 8.05 12.96
N ASN A 80 -0.46 8.26 12.78
CA ASN A 80 0.52 8.32 13.86
C ASN A 80 0.50 9.67 14.60
N ASP A 81 0.39 10.78 13.87
CA ASP A 81 0.50 12.13 14.44
C ASP A 81 -0.84 12.73 14.91
N ILE A 82 -2.00 12.27 14.38
CA ILE A 82 -3.33 12.86 14.69
C ILE A 82 -4.20 11.94 15.58
N GLY A 83 -3.65 10.85 16.13
CA GLY A 83 -4.23 10.19 17.31
C GLY A 83 -4.84 8.80 17.11
N PHE A 84 -4.24 7.93 16.31
CA PHE A 84 -4.48 6.48 16.37
C PHE A 84 -3.26 5.74 16.92
N SER A 85 -2.86 6.10 18.15
CA SER A 85 -1.87 5.37 18.93
C SER A 85 -2.44 4.03 19.41
N ARG A 86 -2.53 3.04 18.53
CA ARG A 86 -2.42 1.63 18.94
C ARG A 86 -1.37 0.97 18.06
N THR A 87 -0.13 1.15 18.51
CA THR A 87 1.02 0.35 18.11
C THR A 87 0.60 -1.10 17.97
N PHE A 88 0.81 -1.58 16.76
CA PHE A 88 0.72 -2.95 16.30
C PHE A 88 1.16 -3.93 17.41
N GLY A 89 0.19 -4.59 18.05
CA GLY A 89 0.35 -6.00 18.38
C GLY A 89 0.83 -6.45 19.77
N LEU A 90 0.69 -5.71 20.88
CA LEU A 90 0.69 -6.36 22.21
C LEU A 90 -0.23 -5.67 23.25
N PRO A 91 -1.38 -6.26 23.61
CA PRO A 91 -2.06 -5.94 24.85
C PRO A 91 -1.31 -6.57 26.03
N LEU A 92 -0.54 -5.77 26.77
CA LEU A 92 -0.07 -6.17 28.10
C LEU A 92 -1.28 -6.17 29.05
N LEU A 93 -1.91 -7.33 29.20
CA LEU A 93 -2.92 -7.54 30.22
C LEU A 93 -2.31 -7.27 31.60
N PRO A 94 -2.94 -6.45 32.45
CA PRO A 94 -2.51 -6.31 33.83
C PRO A 94 -2.68 -7.67 34.56
N PRO A 95 -1.72 -8.11 35.40
CA PRO A 95 -1.88 -9.32 36.20
C PRO A 95 -3.00 -9.10 37.23
N PHE A 96 -4.00 -9.98 37.21
CA PHE A 96 -5.09 -10.02 38.18
C PHE A 96 -4.51 -10.06 39.59
N ARG A 97 -4.79 -9.03 40.39
CA ARG A 97 -4.69 -9.03 41.85
C ARG A 97 -6.02 -8.59 42.41
#